data_AF-A0A7H9HW81-F1
#
_entry.id   AF-A0A7H9HW81-F1
#
_cell.length_a   1.000
_cell.length_b   1.000
_cell.length_c   1.000
_cell.angle_alpha   90.00
_cell.angle_beta   90.00
_cell.angle_gamma   90.00
#
_symmetry.space_group_name_H-M   'P 1'
#
loop_
_entity.id
_entity.type
_entity.pdbx_description
1 polymer ?
#
loop_
_entity_poly.entity_id
_entity_poly.type
_entity_poly.pdbx_seq_one_letter_code
_entity_poly.pdbx_strand_id
1 'polypeptide(L)'
;MMDFDKSSSSIILDVAWGNIDKKTQGFIYAKNLPELIREIELVLNRGEAAKGLRLLSNTGQNVIDTFAREKEFFKIYKDEFKEIFQGLVGKTFKDAVEGTFPSGKIPATILQEDLGPSDDGKTPRRNEFRLKSLENRLAALSEELQFKDDIIAEKDRELIKLTRNLSEYKDKYEFLQRQFSFYKDRGERPGHLSVQDDDCKGDQMTSTRHEFIISEMRRKLEEQLLTINALREQMQQSRGGYTWYSVPSRSGKHDYLPFSLLAAIAVILLSLICYLINSYRVADQNSDYTESFWWENSGLLSRFGWYWQDWKENTVQQTSDQAYDRIFGLTDYT
;
A
#
# COMPACT_ATOMS: atom_id res chain seq x y z
N MET A 1 11.34 10.47 -16.82
CA MET A 1 12.65 11.10 -16.98
C MET A 1 13.64 10.11 -16.39
N MET A 2 14.38 9.37 -17.22
CA MET A 2 15.32 8.36 -16.73
C MET A 2 16.56 9.08 -16.19
N ASP A 3 16.84 8.93 -14.90
CA ASP A 3 18.05 9.43 -14.27
C ASP A 3 19.27 8.65 -14.83
N PHE A 4 19.77 9.10 -15.97
CA PHE A 4 21.01 8.60 -16.59
C PHE A 4 22.26 9.07 -15.83
N ASP A 5 22.11 9.89 -14.79
CA ASP A 5 23.17 10.21 -13.86
C ASP A 5 23.32 9.10 -12.80
N LYS A 6 23.58 7.87 -13.27
CA LYS A 6 24.21 6.88 -12.39
C LYS A 6 25.56 7.44 -11.98
N SER A 7 25.60 8.11 -10.83
CA SER A 7 26.82 8.62 -10.22
C SER A 7 27.88 7.53 -10.29
N SER A 8 29.11 7.88 -10.66
CA SER A 8 30.23 6.93 -10.78
C SER A 8 30.43 6.10 -9.51
N SER A 9 30.04 6.63 -8.34
CA SER A 9 29.96 5.88 -7.08
C SER A 9 29.00 4.69 -7.15
N SER A 10 27.82 4.85 -7.76
CA SER A 10 26.86 3.77 -7.97
C SER A 10 27.39 2.67 -8.88
N ILE A 11 28.19 3.02 -9.88
CA ILE A 11 28.79 2.02 -10.79
C ILE A 11 29.84 1.20 -10.04
N ILE A 12 30.69 1.84 -9.25
CA ILE A 12 31.68 1.16 -8.40
C ILE A 12 30.98 0.21 -7.42
N LEU A 13 29.90 0.67 -6.81
CA LEU A 13 29.07 -0.18 -5.94
C LEU A 13 28.47 -1.35 -6.71
N ASP A 14 27.92 -1.13 -7.90
CA ASP A 14 27.32 -2.20 -8.73
C ASP A 14 28.35 -3.31 -9.03
N VAL A 15 29.59 -2.93 -9.39
CA VAL A 15 30.67 -3.86 -9.70
C VAL A 15 31.12 -4.63 -8.45
N ALA A 16 31.40 -3.93 -7.35
CA ALA A 16 31.85 -4.58 -6.12
C ALA A 16 30.76 -5.48 -5.51
N TRP A 17 29.49 -5.06 -5.61
CA TRP A 17 28.35 -5.85 -5.13
C TRP A 17 28.20 -7.16 -5.91
N GLY A 18 28.38 -7.12 -7.24
CA GLY A 18 28.32 -8.31 -8.09
C GLY A 18 29.37 -9.38 -7.75
N ASN A 19 30.53 -8.97 -7.22
CA ASN A 19 31.57 -9.91 -6.79
C ASN A 19 31.17 -10.71 -5.54
N ILE A 20 30.37 -10.12 -4.66
CA ILE A 20 29.98 -10.71 -3.38
C ILE A 20 28.63 -11.42 -3.48
N ASP A 21 27.65 -10.79 -4.10
CA ASP A 21 26.33 -11.36 -4.34
C ASP A 21 26.32 -12.23 -5.60
N LYS A 22 27.08 -13.33 -5.57
CA LYS A 22 27.18 -14.30 -6.68
C LYS A 22 25.83 -14.93 -7.06
N LYS A 23 24.86 -14.89 -6.15
CA LYS A 23 23.52 -15.48 -6.32
C LYS A 23 22.46 -14.47 -6.74
N THR A 24 22.85 -13.22 -6.99
CA THR A 24 21.95 -12.12 -7.40
C THR A 24 20.71 -12.01 -6.49
N GLN A 25 20.91 -12.14 -5.18
CA GLN A 25 19.84 -12.12 -4.19
C GLN A 25 19.34 -10.70 -3.91
N GLY A 26 20.11 -9.68 -4.27
CA GLY A 26 19.78 -8.27 -4.04
C GLY A 26 20.09 -7.77 -2.63
N PHE A 27 20.64 -8.62 -1.77
CA PHE A 27 21.08 -8.27 -0.42
C PHE A 27 22.37 -9.02 -0.04
N ILE A 28 23.12 -8.44 0.90
CA ILE A 28 24.23 -9.11 1.58
C ILE A 28 23.96 -9.15 3.08
N TYR A 29 24.57 -10.10 3.78
CA TYR A 29 24.56 -10.09 5.24
C TYR A 29 25.60 -9.11 5.77
N ALA A 30 25.34 -8.48 6.92
CA ALA A 30 26.27 -7.52 7.51
C ALA A 30 27.65 -8.12 7.83
N LYS A 31 27.73 -9.43 8.10
CA LYS A 31 29.02 -10.13 8.23
C LYS A 31 29.91 -10.05 6.97
N ASN A 32 29.30 -9.86 5.79
CA ASN A 32 30.01 -9.72 4.51
C ASN A 32 30.31 -8.25 4.18
N LEU A 33 29.87 -7.29 5.01
CA LEU A 33 30.08 -5.88 4.78
C LEU A 33 31.58 -5.49 4.74
N PRO A 34 32.46 -6.01 5.63
CA PRO A 34 33.90 -5.74 5.53
C PRO A 34 34.52 -6.25 4.22
N GLU A 35 34.03 -7.38 3.71
CA GLU A 35 34.46 -7.94 2.41
C GLU A 35 34.03 -7.03 1.25
N LEU A 36 32.82 -6.46 1.32
CA LEU A 36 32.35 -5.46 0.34
C LEU A 36 33.23 -4.22 0.30
N ILE A 37 33.63 -3.71 1.46
CA ILE A 37 34.54 -2.57 1.50
C ILE A 37 35.88 -2.92 0.84
N ARG A 38 36.44 -4.12 1.09
CA ARG A 38 37.68 -4.57 0.43
C ARG A 38 37.52 -4.67 -1.09
N GLU A 39 36.40 -5.19 -1.58
CA GLU A 39 36.13 -5.26 -3.02
C GLU A 39 36.00 -3.86 -3.64
N ILE A 40 35.34 -2.93 -2.96
CA ILE A 40 35.27 -1.53 -3.40
C ILE A 40 36.67 -0.91 -3.47
N GLU A 41 37.50 -1.10 -2.45
CA GLU A 41 38.89 -0.63 -2.45
C GLU A 41 39.71 -1.28 -3.57
N LEU A 42 39.49 -2.56 -3.87
CA LEU A 42 40.14 -3.26 -4.97
C LEU A 42 39.75 -2.62 -6.31
N VAL A 43 38.46 -2.37 -6.53
CA VAL A 43 37.94 -1.71 -7.74
C VAL A 43 38.52 -0.30 -7.89
N LEU A 44 38.61 0.47 -6.81
CA LEU A 44 39.22 1.80 -6.81
C LEU A 44 40.72 1.75 -7.16
N ASN A 45 41.43 0.78 -6.61
CA ASN A 45 42.87 0.61 -6.83
C ASN A 45 43.24 0.05 -8.21
N ARG A 46 42.28 -0.50 -8.99
CA ARG A 46 42.53 -0.92 -10.39
C ARG A 46 42.96 0.25 -11.27
N GLY A 47 42.48 1.46 -10.99
CA GLY A 47 42.83 2.66 -11.77
C GLY A 47 44.23 3.21 -11.47
N GLU A 48 44.71 3.08 -10.24
CA GLU A 48 45.99 3.64 -9.79
C GLU A 48 46.65 2.72 -8.72
N ALA A 49 47.21 1.59 -9.15
CA ALA A 49 47.81 0.58 -8.26
C ALA A 49 48.96 1.09 -7.36
N ALA A 50 49.50 2.28 -7.64
CA ALA A 50 50.71 2.80 -6.98
C ALA A 50 50.48 3.43 -5.60
N LYS A 51 49.23 3.73 -5.18
CA LYS A 51 48.98 4.51 -3.94
C LYS A 51 48.22 3.80 -2.82
N GLY A 52 47.67 2.61 -3.07
CA GLY A 52 46.94 1.85 -2.03
C GLY A 52 45.85 2.69 -1.37
N LEU A 53 44.95 3.25 -2.19
CA LEU A 53 43.85 4.09 -1.75
C LEU A 53 42.96 3.31 -0.78
N ARG A 54 42.76 3.85 0.41
CA ARG A 54 41.82 3.34 1.40
C ARG A 54 40.56 4.19 1.38
N LEU A 55 39.41 3.53 1.29
CA LEU A 55 38.11 4.21 1.28
C LEU A 55 37.80 4.79 2.67
N LEU A 56 38.22 4.07 3.72
CA LEU A 56 37.88 4.38 5.10
C LEU A 56 39.12 4.70 5.94
N SER A 57 38.92 5.53 6.95
CA SER A 57 39.88 5.67 8.05
C SER A 57 39.92 4.40 8.89
N ASN A 58 40.98 4.21 9.67
CA ASN A 58 41.07 3.07 10.59
C ASN A 58 39.88 3.04 11.58
N THR A 59 39.37 4.20 11.99
CA THR A 59 38.17 4.31 12.83
C THR A 59 36.93 3.81 12.09
N GLY A 60 36.72 4.22 10.84
CA GLY A 60 35.59 3.76 10.03
C GLY A 60 35.62 2.25 9.80
N GLN A 61 36.81 1.69 9.56
CA GLN A 61 36.99 0.24 9.43
C GLN A 61 36.58 -0.49 10.71
N ASN A 62 37.05 -0.03 11.87
CA ASN A 62 36.69 -0.64 13.16
C ASN A 62 35.18 -0.58 13.46
N VAL A 63 34.51 0.51 13.07
CA VAL A 63 33.05 0.64 13.24
C VAL A 63 32.33 -0.39 12.36
N ILE A 64 32.76 -0.57 11.11
CA ILE A 64 32.18 -1.58 10.21
C ILE A 64 32.43 -2.99 10.73
N ASP A 65 33.65 -3.30 11.19
CA ASP A 65 33.98 -4.62 11.74
C ASP A 65 33.22 -4.92 13.05
N THR A 66 32.91 -3.89 13.83
CA THR A 66 32.08 -4.02 15.04
C THR A 66 30.63 -4.25 14.66
N PHE A 67 30.08 -3.45 13.75
CA PHE A 67 28.72 -3.62 13.24
C PHE A 67 28.51 -5.00 12.60
N ALA A 68 29.48 -5.47 11.81
CA ALA A 68 29.44 -6.78 11.18
C ALA A 68 29.39 -7.94 12.19
N ARG A 69 30.10 -7.82 13.33
CA ARG A 69 30.07 -8.79 14.44
C ARG A 69 28.81 -8.71 15.28
N GLU A 70 28.32 -7.50 15.57
CA GLU A 70 27.12 -7.33 16.40
C GLU A 70 25.85 -7.76 15.68
N LYS A 71 25.80 -7.57 14.36
CA LYS A 71 24.60 -7.77 13.55
C LYS A 71 24.82 -8.74 12.38
N GLU A 72 25.52 -9.85 12.60
CA GLU A 72 25.94 -10.79 11.53
C GLU A 72 24.84 -11.20 10.54
N PHE A 73 23.60 -11.39 11.01
CA PHE A 73 22.45 -11.84 10.20
C PHE A 73 21.59 -10.70 9.62
N PHE A 74 21.95 -9.44 9.89
CA PHE A 74 21.23 -8.30 9.34
C PHE A 74 21.42 -8.24 7.83
N LYS A 75 20.31 -8.17 7.09
CA LYS A 75 20.31 -8.10 5.63
C LYS A 75 20.42 -6.63 5.21
N ILE A 76 21.40 -6.35 4.37
CA ILE A 76 21.65 -5.04 3.79
C ILE A 76 21.25 -5.12 2.33
N TYR A 77 20.18 -4.43 1.96
CA TYR A 77 19.78 -4.30 0.57
C TYR A 77 20.65 -3.28 -0.14
N LYS A 78 20.83 -3.47 -1.44
CA LYS A 78 21.69 -2.61 -2.27
C LYS A 78 21.27 -1.13 -2.23
N ASP A 79 19.96 -0.89 -2.22
CA ASP A 79 19.40 0.47 -2.22
C ASP A 79 19.56 1.16 -0.84
N GLU A 80 19.59 0.38 0.23
CA GLU A 80 19.78 0.85 1.62
C GLU A 80 21.26 1.02 2.00
N PHE A 81 22.19 0.42 1.24
CA PHE A 81 23.62 0.44 1.54
C PHE A 81 24.17 1.85 1.76
N LYS A 82 23.77 2.81 0.91
CA LYS A 82 24.27 4.20 0.99
C LYS A 82 23.89 4.87 2.30
N GLU A 83 22.67 4.62 2.79
CA GLU A 83 22.16 5.16 4.04
C GLU A 83 22.84 4.50 5.24
N ILE A 84 22.96 3.17 5.24
CA ILE A 84 23.65 2.43 6.29
C ILE A 84 25.12 2.84 6.38
N PHE A 85 25.80 2.96 5.23
CA PHE A 85 27.18 3.42 5.17
C PHE A 85 27.33 4.83 5.75
N GLN A 86 26.44 5.76 5.39
CA GLN A 86 26.44 7.11 5.93
C GLN A 86 26.18 7.12 7.45
N GLY A 87 25.26 6.29 7.94
CA GLY A 87 24.97 6.16 9.37
C GLY A 87 26.15 5.62 10.19
N LEU A 88 26.95 4.71 9.62
CA LEU A 88 28.12 4.12 10.28
C LEU A 88 29.36 5.02 10.22
N VAL A 89 29.63 5.60 9.04
CA VAL A 89 30.89 6.33 8.78
C VAL A 89 30.74 7.84 8.99
N GLY A 90 29.51 8.36 8.98
CA GLY A 90 29.22 9.79 9.11
C GLY A 90 29.50 10.60 7.83
N LYS A 91 29.74 9.93 6.69
CA LYS A 91 29.98 10.56 5.38
C LYS A 91 29.20 9.83 4.31
N THR A 92 28.75 10.54 3.28
CA THR A 92 28.07 9.88 2.16
C THR A 92 29.05 8.99 1.41
N PHE A 93 28.55 7.89 0.86
CA PHE A 93 29.39 6.99 0.06
C PHE A 93 30.04 7.70 -1.14
N LYS A 94 29.30 8.63 -1.76
CA LYS A 94 29.80 9.47 -2.84
C LYS A 94 31.01 10.30 -2.40
N ASP A 95 30.90 10.99 -1.26
CA ASP A 95 32.00 11.82 -0.74
C ASP A 95 33.22 10.98 -0.34
N ALA A 96 32.99 9.78 0.21
CA ALA A 96 34.06 8.86 0.54
C ALA A 96 34.82 8.41 -0.71
N VAL A 97 34.11 8.04 -1.77
CA VAL A 97 34.71 7.63 -3.05
C VAL A 97 35.42 8.82 -3.72
N GLU A 98 34.77 9.98 -3.84
CA GLU A 98 35.37 11.16 -4.48
C GLU A 98 36.59 11.68 -3.70
N GLY A 99 36.56 11.60 -2.36
CA GLY A 99 37.66 11.96 -1.48
C GLY A 99 38.88 11.05 -1.57
N THR A 100 38.77 9.85 -2.16
CA THR A 100 39.94 8.99 -2.41
C THR A 100 40.78 9.45 -3.60
N PHE A 101 40.21 10.21 -4.54
CA PHE A 101 40.95 10.68 -5.71
C PHE A 101 41.49 12.09 -5.47
N PRO A 102 42.81 12.34 -5.61
CA PRO A 102 43.38 13.68 -5.43
C PRO A 102 42.87 14.70 -6.47
N SER A 103 42.31 14.22 -7.59
CA SER A 103 41.71 15.02 -8.65
C SER A 103 40.22 15.31 -8.46
N GLY A 104 39.56 14.70 -7.44
CA GLY A 104 38.12 14.79 -7.21
C GLY A 104 37.25 14.21 -8.33
N LYS A 105 37.83 13.50 -9.32
CA LYS A 105 37.12 12.86 -10.43
C LYS A 105 37.60 11.42 -10.61
N ILE A 106 36.65 10.49 -10.67
CA ILE A 106 36.92 9.06 -10.90
C ILE A 106 37.46 8.88 -12.33
N PRO A 107 38.62 8.22 -12.52
CA PRO A 107 39.17 7.96 -13.85
C PRO A 107 38.18 7.20 -14.73
N ALA A 108 37.98 7.68 -15.97
CA ALA A 108 37.08 7.05 -16.94
C ALA A 108 37.50 5.60 -17.30
N THR A 109 38.75 5.24 -17.05
CA THR A 109 39.30 3.87 -17.20
C THR A 109 38.65 2.85 -16.28
N ILE A 110 38.11 3.26 -15.11
CA ILE A 110 37.39 2.35 -14.20
C ILE A 110 35.96 2.08 -14.70
N LEU A 111 35.40 2.98 -15.51
CA LEU A 111 34.04 2.89 -16.05
C LEU A 111 33.96 2.12 -17.38
N GLN A 112 35.10 1.88 -18.04
CA GLN A 112 35.16 0.93 -19.14
C GLN A 112 35.27 -0.48 -18.55
N GLU A 113 34.13 -1.14 -18.38
CA GLU A 113 34.10 -2.61 -18.38
C GLU A 113 34.97 -3.10 -19.53
N ASP A 114 35.83 -4.07 -19.23
CA ASP A 114 36.76 -4.76 -20.11
C ASP A 114 36.03 -5.30 -21.37
N LEU A 115 35.71 -4.40 -22.30
CA LEU A 115 35.41 -4.69 -23.68
C LEU A 115 36.76 -5.03 -24.29
N GLY A 116 37.17 -6.28 -24.08
CA GLY A 116 38.29 -6.88 -24.80
C GLY A 116 38.21 -6.57 -26.30
N PRO A 117 39.35 -6.59 -26.99
CA PRO A 117 39.50 -6.05 -28.34
C PRO A 117 38.36 -6.55 -29.24
N SER A 118 37.62 -5.59 -29.82
CA SER A 118 36.60 -5.82 -30.82
C SER A 118 37.18 -6.62 -31.99
N ASP A 119 37.05 -7.94 -31.90
CA ASP A 119 37.08 -8.83 -33.04
C ASP A 119 35.73 -8.69 -33.75
N ASP A 120 35.74 -8.01 -34.90
CA ASP A 120 34.59 -7.67 -35.76
C ASP A 120 33.95 -8.91 -36.44
N GLY A 121 34.03 -10.07 -35.80
CA GLY A 121 33.37 -11.32 -36.19
C GLY A 121 32.06 -11.56 -35.42
N LYS A 122 31.12 -10.61 -35.41
CA LYS A 122 29.80 -10.82 -34.78
C LYS A 122 28.97 -11.80 -35.61
N THR A 123 29.04 -13.07 -35.23
CA THR A 123 28.12 -14.12 -35.69
C THR A 123 26.67 -13.74 -35.31
N PRO A 124 25.70 -13.85 -36.24
CA PRO A 124 24.31 -13.39 -36.02
C PRO A 124 23.64 -14.03 -34.80
N ARG A 125 24.07 -15.24 -34.44
CA ARG A 125 23.58 -16.01 -33.30
C ARG A 125 23.81 -15.33 -31.94
N ARG A 126 24.90 -14.57 -31.77
CA ARG A 126 25.21 -13.90 -30.48
C ARG A 126 24.33 -12.67 -30.25
N ASN A 127 23.88 -12.01 -31.32
CA ASN A 127 22.94 -10.88 -31.23
C ASN A 127 21.53 -11.36 -30.86
N GLU A 128 21.11 -12.53 -31.34
CA GLU A 128 19.81 -13.12 -31.02
C GLU A 128 19.68 -13.46 -29.52
N PHE A 129 20.75 -14.00 -28.91
CA PHE A 129 20.78 -14.22 -27.46
C PHE A 129 20.71 -12.92 -26.65
N ARG A 130 21.35 -11.84 -27.13
CA ARG A 130 21.29 -10.53 -26.47
C ARG A 130 19.90 -9.90 -26.59
N LEU A 131 19.25 -10.02 -27.75
CA LEU A 131 17.88 -9.55 -27.94
C LEU A 131 16.91 -10.28 -27.01
N LYS A 132 17.00 -11.62 -26.93
CA LYS A 132 16.17 -12.40 -26.02
C LYS A 132 16.42 -12.08 -24.54
N SER A 133 17.67 -11.80 -24.17
CA SER A 133 18.02 -11.33 -22.83
C SER A 133 17.40 -9.96 -22.52
N LEU A 134 17.42 -9.04 -23.49
CA LEU A 134 16.82 -7.71 -23.34
C LEU A 134 15.29 -7.79 -23.27
N GLU A 135 14.67 -8.64 -24.11
CA GLU A 135 13.23 -8.90 -24.07
C GLU A 135 12.80 -9.48 -22.73
N ASN A 136 13.51 -10.47 -22.20
CA ASN A 136 13.23 -11.03 -20.88
C ASN A 136 13.36 -9.96 -19.77
N ARG A 137 14.34 -9.06 -19.89
CA ARG A 137 14.52 -7.98 -18.93
C ARG A 137 13.42 -6.93 -19.04
N LEU A 138 12.97 -6.61 -20.25
CA LEU A 138 11.82 -5.72 -20.46
C LEU A 138 10.53 -6.32 -19.90
N ALA A 139 10.31 -7.62 -20.11
CA ALA A 139 9.17 -8.33 -19.55
C ALA A 139 9.18 -8.31 -18.00
N ALA A 140 10.34 -8.59 -17.39
CA ALA A 140 10.50 -8.53 -15.94
C ALA A 140 10.27 -7.11 -15.39
N LEU A 141 10.79 -6.08 -16.07
CA LEU A 141 10.56 -4.68 -15.70
C LEU A 141 9.09 -4.27 -15.86
N SER A 142 8.39 -4.75 -16.89
CA SER A 142 6.97 -4.46 -17.07
C SER A 142 6.10 -5.12 -16.01
N GLU A 143 6.43 -6.35 -15.61
CA GLU A 143 5.74 -7.06 -14.53
C GLU A 143 5.98 -6.37 -13.18
N GLU A 144 7.21 -5.93 -12.92
CA GLU A 144 7.53 -5.15 -11.72
C GLU A 144 6.79 -3.80 -11.69
N LEU A 145 6.68 -3.12 -12.82
CA LEU A 145 5.90 -1.88 -12.91
C LEU A 145 4.42 -2.12 -12.65
N GLN A 146 3.84 -3.15 -13.27
CA GLN A 146 2.44 -3.50 -13.04
C GLN A 146 2.18 -3.84 -11.57
N PHE A 147 3.09 -4.59 -10.94
CA PHE A 147 3.00 -4.89 -9.52
C PHE A 147 3.07 -3.63 -8.64
N LYS A 148 3.94 -2.67 -8.98
CA LYS A 148 4.02 -1.38 -8.28
C LYS A 148 2.75 -0.56 -8.47
N ASP A 149 2.17 -0.55 -9.67
CA ASP A 149 0.91 0.14 -9.95
C ASP A 149 -0.25 -0.47 -9.15
N ASP A 150 -0.32 -1.79 -9.02
CA ASP A 150 -1.32 -2.47 -8.19
C ASP A 150 -1.17 -2.13 -6.70
N ILE A 151 0.07 -2.04 -6.20
CA ILE A 151 0.34 -1.59 -4.82
C ILE A 151 -0.11 -0.14 -4.62
N ILE A 152 0.19 0.75 -5.58
CA ILE A 152 -0.21 2.16 -5.50
C ILE A 152 -1.74 2.26 -5.46
N ALA A 153 -2.44 1.53 -6.34
CA ALA A 153 -3.89 1.53 -6.36
C ALA A 153 -4.51 1.02 -5.04
N GLU A 154 -3.91 0.00 -4.41
CA GLU A 154 -4.38 -0.47 -3.11
C GLU A 154 -4.09 0.53 -1.98
N LYS A 155 -2.91 1.17 -1.99
CA LYS A 155 -2.57 2.23 -1.03
C LYS A 155 -3.47 3.44 -1.17
N ASP A 156 -3.86 3.80 -2.38
CA ASP A 156 -4.83 4.86 -2.63
C ASP A 156 -6.22 4.52 -2.05
N ARG A 157 -6.66 3.26 -2.17
CA ARG A 157 -7.90 2.80 -1.53
C ARG A 157 -7.83 2.89 0.00
N GLU A 158 -6.71 2.46 0.59
CA GLU A 158 -6.48 2.58 2.04
C GLU A 158 -6.51 4.05 2.47
N LEU A 159 -5.87 4.93 1.71
CA LEU A 159 -5.82 6.37 1.98
C LEU A 159 -7.23 6.97 1.94
N ILE A 160 -8.02 6.66 0.90
CA ILE A 160 -9.42 7.11 0.79
C ILE A 160 -10.23 6.63 2.01
N LYS A 161 -10.05 5.37 2.44
CA LYS A 161 -10.74 4.82 3.62
C LYS A 161 -10.33 5.55 4.91
N LEU A 162 -9.04 5.81 5.10
CA LEU A 162 -8.52 6.56 6.25
C LEU A 162 -9.04 7.99 6.26
N THR A 163 -9.05 8.69 5.12
CA THR A 163 -9.60 10.03 5.00
C THR A 163 -11.09 10.07 5.36
N ARG A 164 -11.88 9.09 4.90
CA ARG A 164 -13.30 8.97 5.26
C ARG A 164 -13.50 8.71 6.75
N ASN A 165 -12.70 7.82 7.35
CA ASN A 165 -12.77 7.56 8.78
C ASN A 165 -12.40 8.82 9.58
N LEU A 166 -11.36 9.55 9.16
CA LEU A 166 -10.92 10.79 9.79
C LEU A 166 -12.03 11.86 9.73
N SER A 167 -12.72 12.00 8.59
CA SER A 167 -13.88 12.90 8.51
C SER A 167 -15.01 12.47 9.46
N GLU A 168 -15.33 11.18 9.54
CA GLU A 168 -16.37 10.69 10.47
C GLU A 168 -16.02 10.95 11.94
N TYR A 169 -14.74 10.79 12.32
CA TYR A 169 -14.29 11.12 13.69
C TYR A 169 -14.31 12.61 13.96
N LYS A 170 -13.92 13.43 12.98
CA LYS A 170 -14.02 14.89 13.08
C LYS A 170 -15.47 15.32 13.31
N ASP A 171 -16.41 14.79 12.54
CA ASP A 171 -17.84 15.08 12.68
C ASP A 171 -18.37 14.68 14.06
N LYS A 172 -17.98 13.50 14.57
CA LYS A 172 -18.31 13.04 15.92
C LYS A 172 -17.75 13.96 17.01
N TYR A 173 -16.51 14.42 16.85
CA TYR A 173 -15.87 15.32 17.80
C TYR A 173 -16.56 16.70 17.80
N GLU A 174 -16.84 17.26 16.63
CA GLU A 174 -17.57 18.52 16.51
C GLU A 174 -18.98 18.41 17.13
N PHE A 175 -19.67 17.28 16.92
CA PHE A 175 -20.94 17.01 17.56
C PHE A 175 -20.83 16.99 19.09
N LEU A 176 -19.86 16.25 19.65
CA LEU A 176 -19.62 16.21 21.09
C LEU A 176 -19.28 17.59 21.66
N GLN A 177 -18.44 18.35 20.94
CA GLN A 177 -18.06 19.71 21.33
C GLN A 177 -19.28 20.64 21.37
N ARG A 178 -20.17 20.57 20.36
CA ARG A 178 -21.41 21.35 20.35
C ARG A 178 -22.35 20.94 21.48
N GLN A 179 -22.49 19.63 21.73
CA GLN A 179 -23.29 19.11 22.82
C GLN A 179 -22.76 19.61 24.18
N PHE A 180 -21.43 19.56 24.37
CA PHE A 180 -20.78 20.05 25.57
C PHE A 180 -21.01 21.56 25.76
N SER A 181 -20.82 22.37 24.72
CA SER A 181 -21.10 23.81 24.77
C SER A 181 -22.57 24.11 25.11
N PHE A 182 -23.51 23.39 24.48
CA PHE A 182 -24.94 23.54 24.74
C PHE A 182 -25.31 23.26 26.21
N TYR A 183 -24.77 22.20 26.80
CA TYR A 183 -25.00 21.90 28.20
C TYR A 183 -24.26 22.85 29.15
N LYS A 184 -23.07 23.31 28.78
CA LYS A 184 -22.35 24.33 29.56
C LYS A 184 -23.15 25.63 29.66
N ASP A 185 -23.66 26.13 28.54
CA ASP A 185 -24.44 27.37 28.47
C ASP A 185 -25.76 27.29 29.25
N ARG A 186 -26.31 26.09 29.44
CA ARG A 186 -27.56 25.85 30.20
C ARG A 186 -27.36 25.46 31.65
N GLY A 187 -26.29 24.72 31.95
CA GLY A 187 -25.96 24.24 33.28
C GLY A 187 -25.48 25.35 34.22
N GLU A 188 -24.95 26.45 33.67
CA GLU A 188 -24.49 27.60 34.44
C GLU A 188 -25.60 28.59 34.84
N ARG A 189 -26.90 28.35 34.59
CA ARG A 189 -27.96 29.17 35.18
C ARG A 189 -28.12 28.80 36.65
N PRO A 190 -27.52 29.54 37.61
CA PRO A 190 -27.57 29.19 39.01
C PRO A 190 -28.95 29.59 39.52
N GLY A 191 -29.64 28.64 40.15
CA GLY A 191 -30.88 28.78 40.91
C GLY A 191 -31.55 30.15 40.89
N HIS A 192 -32.58 30.29 40.06
CA HIS A 192 -33.70 31.11 40.50
C HIS A 192 -34.39 30.32 41.61
N LEU A 193 -34.01 30.65 42.85
CA LEU A 193 -34.62 30.17 44.09
C LEU A 193 -36.14 30.36 44.03
N SER A 194 -36.87 29.34 43.60
CA SER A 194 -38.26 29.14 43.97
C SER A 194 -38.35 27.78 44.63
N VAL A 195 -38.35 27.85 45.96
CA VAL A 195 -38.73 26.78 46.89
C VAL A 195 -40.13 26.27 46.51
N GLN A 196 -40.34 24.95 46.70
CA GLN A 196 -41.59 24.18 46.57
C GLN A 196 -42.03 23.77 45.17
N ASP A 197 -41.55 22.60 44.72
CA ASP A 197 -42.36 21.35 44.66
C ASP A 197 -41.50 20.25 43.99
N ASP A 198 -41.27 19.15 44.70
CA ASP A 198 -40.17 18.20 44.43
C ASP A 198 -40.52 17.07 43.44
N ASP A 199 -41.63 17.17 42.71
CA ASP A 199 -42.14 16.06 41.87
C ASP A 199 -42.04 16.30 40.34
N CYS A 200 -41.52 17.46 39.88
CA CYS A 200 -41.52 17.85 38.46
C CYS A 200 -40.13 18.03 37.80
N LYS A 201 -39.04 17.59 38.43
CA LYS A 201 -37.67 17.77 37.87
C LYS A 201 -37.35 16.85 36.68
N GLY A 202 -38.02 15.71 36.55
CA GLY A 202 -37.78 14.75 35.46
C GLY A 202 -38.07 15.32 34.06
N ASP A 203 -39.10 16.17 33.95
CA ASP A 203 -39.58 16.67 32.66
C ASP A 203 -38.71 17.80 32.07
N GLN A 204 -37.97 18.54 32.89
CA GLN A 204 -37.06 19.58 32.38
C GLN A 204 -35.81 18.96 31.72
N MET A 205 -35.32 17.84 32.24
CA MET A 205 -34.13 17.18 31.69
C MET A 205 -34.43 16.50 30.35
N THR A 206 -35.62 15.93 30.18
CA THR A 206 -36.07 15.42 28.89
C THR A 206 -36.28 16.55 27.89
N SER A 207 -36.92 17.66 28.29
CA SER A 207 -37.16 18.82 27.43
C SER A 207 -35.86 19.41 26.86
N THR A 208 -34.82 19.58 27.68
CA THR A 208 -33.51 20.10 27.19
C THR A 208 -32.81 19.17 26.21
N ARG A 209 -32.98 17.84 26.36
CA ARG A 209 -32.45 16.86 25.39
C ARG A 209 -33.18 16.94 24.04
N HIS A 210 -34.50 17.11 24.06
CA HIS A 210 -35.30 17.26 22.83
C HIS A 210 -34.93 18.55 22.08
N GLU A 211 -34.66 19.64 22.80
CA GLU A 211 -34.27 20.90 22.17
C GLU A 211 -32.91 20.83 21.46
N PHE A 212 -31.94 20.11 22.04
CA PHE A 212 -30.67 19.82 21.38
C PHE A 212 -30.87 18.96 20.12
N ILE A 213 -31.73 17.94 20.18
CA ILE A 213 -32.03 17.10 19.01
C ILE A 213 -32.65 17.94 17.89
N ILE A 214 -33.57 18.85 18.22
CA ILE A 214 -34.23 19.73 17.25
C ILE A 214 -33.21 20.70 16.62
N SER A 215 -32.27 21.25 17.40
CA SER A 215 -31.25 22.15 16.86
C SER A 215 -30.27 21.42 15.94
N GLU A 216 -29.85 20.20 16.27
CA GLU A 216 -29.02 19.36 15.40
C GLU A 216 -29.75 18.93 14.12
N MET A 217 -31.05 18.58 14.20
CA MET A 217 -31.84 18.25 13.01
C MET A 217 -31.97 19.44 12.06
N ARG A 218 -32.20 20.65 12.58
CA ARG A 218 -32.24 21.88 11.77
C ARG A 218 -30.89 22.13 11.09
N ARG A 219 -29.79 21.99 11.83
CA ARG A 219 -28.43 22.15 11.29
C ARG A 219 -28.14 21.15 10.16
N LYS A 220 -28.48 19.87 10.37
CA LYS A 220 -28.33 18.83 9.33
C LYS A 220 -29.16 19.12 8.08
N LEU A 221 -30.37 19.65 8.24
CA LEU A 221 -31.21 20.05 7.10
C LEU A 221 -30.57 21.21 6.32
N GLU A 222 -29.97 22.19 7.00
CA GLU A 222 -29.24 23.29 6.33
C GLU A 222 -28.00 22.78 5.59
N GLU A 223 -27.21 21.88 6.18
CA GLU A 223 -26.06 21.25 5.51
C GLU A 223 -26.47 20.42 4.29
N GLN A 224 -27.55 19.65 4.39
CA GLN A 224 -28.12 18.91 3.26
C GLN A 224 -28.61 19.86 2.16
N LEU A 225 -29.18 21.00 2.53
CA LEU A 225 -29.65 22.00 1.57
C LEU A 225 -28.48 22.69 0.85
N LEU A 226 -27.37 22.95 1.54
CA LEU A 226 -26.14 23.48 0.93
C LEU A 226 -25.51 22.47 -0.03
N THR A 227 -25.43 21.19 0.34
CA THR A 227 -24.91 20.14 -0.55
C THR A 227 -25.80 19.92 -1.77
N ILE A 228 -27.12 19.96 -1.63
CA ILE A 228 -28.06 19.93 -2.76
C ILE A 228 -27.83 21.13 -3.68
N ASN A 229 -27.66 22.33 -3.14
CA ASN A 229 -27.39 23.53 -3.94
C ASN A 229 -26.05 23.43 -4.68
N ALA A 230 -24.99 22.96 -4.03
CA ALA A 230 -23.69 22.74 -4.67
C ALA A 230 -23.75 21.68 -5.78
N LEU A 231 -24.44 20.55 -5.55
CA LEU A 231 -24.66 19.53 -6.58
C LEU A 231 -25.50 20.07 -7.74
N ARG A 232 -26.53 20.87 -7.44
CA ARG A 232 -27.37 21.52 -8.45
C ARG A 232 -26.56 22.51 -9.28
N GLU A 233 -25.66 23.27 -8.67
CA GLU A 233 -24.74 24.19 -9.36
C GLU A 233 -23.76 23.42 -10.26
N GLN A 234 -23.16 22.33 -9.76
CA GLN A 234 -22.32 21.44 -10.57
C GLN A 234 -23.11 20.84 -11.76
N MET A 235 -24.36 20.44 -11.55
CA MET A 235 -25.22 19.96 -12.64
C MET A 235 -25.55 21.05 -13.67
N GLN A 236 -25.75 22.29 -13.23
CA GLN A 236 -26.01 23.42 -14.12
C GLN A 236 -24.76 23.83 -14.90
N GLN A 237 -23.58 23.83 -14.26
CA GLN A 237 -22.29 24.07 -14.92
C GLN A 237 -21.91 22.94 -15.88
N SER A 238 -22.15 21.68 -15.51
CA SER A 238 -21.88 20.52 -16.39
C SER A 238 -22.73 20.52 -17.65
N ARG A 239 -23.98 21.01 -17.60
CA ARG A 239 -24.84 21.15 -18.80
C ARG A 239 -24.31 22.15 -19.84
N GLY A 240 -23.33 22.99 -19.51
CA GLY A 240 -22.77 23.99 -20.42
C GLY A 240 -21.40 23.68 -21.05
N GLY A 241 -20.76 22.55 -20.74
CA GLY A 241 -19.33 22.38 -21.10
C GLY A 241 -18.77 20.96 -21.07
N TYR A 242 -19.38 20.01 -21.79
CA TYR A 242 -18.77 18.70 -22.03
C TYR A 242 -17.80 18.74 -23.22
N THR A 243 -16.64 19.41 -23.09
CA THR A 243 -15.58 19.37 -24.13
C THR A 243 -14.16 19.37 -23.56
N TRP A 244 -13.89 18.67 -22.46
CA TRP A 244 -12.51 18.67 -21.90
C TRP A 244 -11.89 17.30 -21.62
N TYR A 245 -12.59 16.19 -21.87
CA TYR A 245 -11.95 14.86 -21.91
C TYR A 245 -12.50 13.99 -23.04
N SER A 246 -12.43 14.45 -24.29
CA SER A 246 -12.25 13.51 -25.40
C SER A 246 -10.77 13.20 -25.49
N VAL A 247 -10.35 12.11 -24.84
CA VAL A 247 -9.05 11.49 -25.11
C VAL A 247 -8.95 11.31 -26.63
N PRO A 248 -7.90 11.80 -27.30
CA PRO A 248 -7.69 11.50 -28.70
C PRO A 248 -7.38 10.01 -28.79
N SER A 249 -8.41 9.21 -29.07
CA SER A 249 -8.31 7.84 -29.52
C SER A 249 -7.47 7.86 -30.80
N ARG A 250 -6.17 7.61 -30.62
CA ARG A 250 -5.22 7.45 -31.70
C ARG A 250 -5.61 6.17 -32.44
N SER A 251 -6.26 6.35 -33.58
CA SER A 251 -6.65 5.29 -34.48
C SER A 251 -5.45 4.42 -34.84
N GLY A 252 -5.57 3.11 -34.64
CA GLY A 252 -4.45 2.20 -34.89
C GLY A 252 -4.79 0.73 -34.72
N LYS A 253 -5.81 0.24 -35.44
CA LYS A 253 -6.03 -1.16 -35.84
C LYS A 253 -6.17 -2.20 -34.70
N HIS A 254 -7.41 -2.56 -34.37
CA HIS A 254 -7.99 -3.93 -34.45
C HIS A 254 -9.23 -4.06 -33.52
N ASP A 255 -10.39 -3.68 -34.04
CA ASP A 255 -11.70 -3.84 -33.40
C ASP A 255 -12.19 -5.31 -33.46
N TYR A 256 -11.79 -6.16 -32.51
CA TYR A 256 -12.49 -7.44 -32.26
C TYR A 256 -12.53 -7.87 -30.78
N LEU A 257 -12.04 -7.04 -29.85
CA LEU A 257 -11.84 -7.44 -28.46
C LEU A 257 -12.98 -7.22 -27.44
N PRO A 258 -14.15 -6.58 -27.72
CA PRO A 258 -15.22 -6.58 -26.72
C PRO A 258 -16.13 -7.82 -26.78
N PHE A 259 -16.21 -8.52 -27.91
CA PHE A 259 -17.16 -9.64 -28.08
C PHE A 259 -16.69 -10.96 -27.48
N SER A 260 -15.39 -11.28 -27.53
CA SER A 260 -14.86 -12.52 -26.95
C SER A 260 -14.97 -12.54 -25.43
N LEU A 261 -14.76 -11.39 -24.78
CA LEU A 261 -14.86 -11.24 -23.34
C LEU A 261 -16.32 -11.33 -22.86
N LEU A 262 -17.25 -10.69 -23.59
CA LEU A 262 -18.69 -10.84 -23.36
C LEU A 262 -19.16 -12.30 -23.54
N ALA A 263 -18.67 -13.00 -24.57
CA ALA A 263 -18.98 -14.40 -24.78
C ALA A 263 -18.43 -15.30 -23.66
N ALA A 264 -17.21 -15.04 -23.18
CA ALA A 264 -16.64 -15.78 -22.05
C ALA A 264 -17.45 -15.58 -20.76
N ILE A 265 -17.87 -14.34 -20.47
CA ILE A 265 -18.74 -14.04 -19.31
C ILE A 265 -20.09 -14.75 -19.44
N ALA A 266 -20.70 -14.74 -20.63
CA ALA A 266 -21.97 -15.42 -20.87
C ALA A 266 -21.88 -16.94 -20.66
N VAL A 267 -20.78 -17.58 -21.08
CA VAL A 267 -20.55 -19.02 -20.86
C VAL A 267 -20.39 -19.34 -19.37
N ILE A 268 -19.70 -18.50 -18.61
CA ILE A 268 -19.53 -18.67 -17.16
C ILE A 268 -20.88 -18.50 -16.43
N LEU A 269 -21.68 -17.50 -16.82
CA LEU A 269 -23.02 -17.31 -16.23
C LEU A 269 -23.95 -18.48 -16.56
N LEU A 270 -23.92 -18.98 -17.80
CA LEU A 270 -24.73 -20.13 -18.20
C LEU A 270 -24.34 -21.40 -17.43
N SER A 271 -23.05 -21.65 -17.22
CA SER A 271 -22.59 -22.82 -16.46
C SER A 271 -23.02 -22.73 -14.99
N LEU A 272 -23.01 -21.54 -14.41
CA LEU A 272 -23.45 -21.29 -13.04
C LEU A 272 -24.97 -21.48 -12.89
N ILE A 273 -25.76 -21.05 -13.86
CA ILE A 273 -27.22 -21.29 -13.90
C ILE A 273 -27.52 -22.79 -14.04
N CYS A 274 -26.85 -23.50 -14.94
CA CYS A 274 -27.01 -24.95 -15.09
C CYS A 274 -26.65 -25.69 -13.79
N TYR A 275 -25.60 -25.26 -13.09
CA TYR A 275 -25.21 -25.82 -11.81
C TYR A 275 -26.30 -25.61 -10.74
N LEU A 276 -26.86 -24.40 -10.64
CA LEU A 276 -27.94 -24.09 -9.70
C LEU A 276 -29.22 -24.91 -9.98
N ILE A 277 -29.59 -25.08 -11.24
CA ILE A 277 -30.75 -25.92 -11.62
C ILE A 277 -30.50 -27.38 -11.21
N ASN A 278 -29.28 -27.88 -11.39
CA ASN A 278 -28.95 -29.26 -11.04
C ASN A 278 -28.91 -29.46 -9.52
N SER A 279 -28.40 -28.49 -8.75
CA SER A 279 -28.43 -28.57 -7.28
C SER A 279 -29.85 -28.55 -6.72
N TYR A 280 -30.76 -27.79 -7.34
CA TYR A 280 -32.17 -27.79 -6.94
C TYR A 280 -32.86 -29.14 -7.20
N ARG A 281 -32.52 -29.82 -8.30
CA ARG A 281 -33.10 -31.14 -8.61
C ARG A 281 -32.62 -32.23 -7.65
N VAL A 282 -31.39 -32.15 -7.17
CA VAL A 282 -30.83 -33.14 -6.22
C VAL A 282 -31.39 -32.94 -4.81
N ALA A 283 -31.68 -31.69 -4.42
CA ALA A 283 -32.23 -31.37 -3.10
C ALA A 283 -33.62 -31.98 -2.84
N ASP A 284 -34.41 -32.22 -3.89
CA ASP A 284 -35.78 -32.75 -3.75
C ASP A 284 -35.83 -34.28 -3.52
N GLN A 285 -34.69 -34.99 -3.63
CA GLN A 285 -34.64 -36.45 -3.50
C GLN A 285 -34.03 -36.97 -2.17
N ASN A 286 -33.33 -36.13 -1.41
CA ASN A 286 -32.70 -36.54 -0.14
C ASN A 286 -33.33 -35.78 1.03
N SER A 287 -34.51 -36.21 1.47
CA SER A 287 -35.24 -35.58 2.57
C SER A 287 -34.89 -36.14 3.97
N ASP A 288 -33.80 -36.89 4.14
CA ASP A 288 -33.45 -37.40 5.45
C ASP A 288 -31.94 -37.36 5.71
N TYR A 289 -31.62 -36.75 6.86
CA TYR A 289 -30.33 -36.54 7.51
C TYR A 289 -29.51 -35.33 7.05
N THR A 290 -29.00 -34.63 8.07
CA THR A 290 -28.21 -33.39 8.02
C THR A 290 -26.95 -33.55 7.17
N GLU A 291 -27.07 -33.37 5.86
CA GLU A 291 -25.93 -33.29 4.97
C GLU A 291 -25.28 -31.91 5.11
N SER A 292 -24.02 -31.93 5.57
CA SER A 292 -23.06 -30.83 5.45
C SER A 292 -23.21 -30.11 4.11
N PHE A 293 -23.35 -28.79 4.14
CA PHE A 293 -23.56 -28.03 2.92
C PHE A 293 -22.44 -28.32 1.91
N TRP A 294 -22.78 -28.46 0.63
CA TRP A 294 -21.84 -28.85 -0.43
C TRP A 294 -20.57 -27.98 -0.51
N TRP A 295 -20.64 -26.72 -0.06
CA TRP A 295 -19.50 -25.81 -0.04
C TRP A 295 -18.49 -26.13 1.08
N GLU A 296 -18.89 -26.85 2.14
CA GLU A 296 -18.03 -27.27 3.24
C GLU A 296 -16.98 -28.29 2.81
N ASN A 297 -17.27 -29.13 1.79
CA ASN A 297 -16.33 -30.13 1.28
C ASN A 297 -15.17 -29.55 0.45
N SER A 298 -15.29 -28.29 0.04
CA SER A 298 -14.30 -27.60 -0.78
C SER A 298 -13.49 -26.62 0.06
N GLY A 299 -12.20 -26.87 0.27
CA GLY A 299 -11.37 -26.10 1.22
C GLY A 299 -11.32 -24.58 0.97
N LEU A 300 -11.45 -24.12 -0.27
CA LEU A 300 -11.53 -22.68 -0.58
C LEU A 300 -12.94 -22.11 -0.40
N LEU A 301 -13.97 -22.82 -0.86
CA LEU A 301 -15.36 -22.37 -0.74
C LEU A 301 -15.86 -22.44 0.70
N SER A 302 -15.36 -23.37 1.51
CA SER A 302 -15.57 -23.42 2.96
C SER A 302 -15.15 -22.10 3.61
N ARG A 303 -13.95 -21.62 3.30
CA ARG A 303 -13.46 -20.32 3.82
C ARG A 303 -14.31 -19.14 3.36
N PHE A 304 -14.72 -19.13 2.09
CA PHE A 304 -15.61 -18.09 1.57
C PHE A 304 -17.00 -18.14 2.18
N GLY A 305 -17.56 -19.33 2.38
CA GLY A 305 -18.87 -19.53 3.01
C GLY A 305 -18.87 -19.07 4.46
N TRP A 306 -17.85 -19.46 5.24
CA TRP A 306 -17.67 -18.97 6.61
C TRP A 306 -17.47 -17.46 6.66
N TYR A 307 -16.65 -16.89 5.77
CA TYR A 307 -16.47 -15.44 5.69
C TYR A 307 -17.77 -14.70 5.37
N TRP A 308 -18.56 -15.23 4.43
CA TRP A 308 -19.85 -14.65 4.07
C TRP A 308 -20.87 -14.76 5.20
N GLN A 309 -20.87 -15.88 5.93
CA GLN A 309 -21.74 -16.10 7.07
C GLN A 309 -21.39 -15.15 8.23
N ASP A 310 -20.10 -15.01 8.56
CA ASP A 310 -19.61 -14.02 9.54
C ASP A 310 -19.95 -12.58 9.11
N TRP A 311 -19.83 -12.26 7.83
CA TRP A 311 -20.18 -10.93 7.32
C TRP A 311 -21.68 -10.65 7.43
N LYS A 312 -22.53 -11.64 7.12
CA LYS A 312 -23.98 -11.53 7.25
C LYS A 312 -24.40 -11.39 8.72
N GLU A 313 -23.79 -12.16 9.62
CA GLU A 313 -24.06 -12.06 11.06
C GLU A 313 -23.60 -10.71 11.63
N ASN A 314 -22.50 -10.15 11.15
CA ASN A 314 -22.03 -8.82 11.57
C ASN A 314 -22.84 -7.64 11.01
N THR A 315 -23.56 -7.81 9.90
CA THR A 315 -24.37 -6.74 9.27
C THR A 315 -25.79 -6.68 9.79
N VAL A 316 -26.29 -7.75 10.42
CA VAL A 316 -27.54 -7.68 11.19
C VAL A 316 -27.23 -6.95 12.50
N GLN A 317 -27.57 -5.67 12.50
CA GLN A 317 -27.40 -4.75 13.61
C GLN A 317 -28.18 -5.29 14.83
N GLN A 318 -27.52 -6.10 15.66
CA GLN A 318 -28.07 -6.56 16.94
C GLN A 318 -28.38 -5.31 17.77
N THR A 319 -29.67 -5.05 17.98
CA THR A 319 -30.14 -4.11 18.98
C THR A 319 -29.48 -4.46 20.31
N SER A 320 -28.86 -3.47 20.96
CA SER A 320 -27.96 -3.61 22.12
C SER A 320 -28.48 -4.53 23.23
N ASP A 321 -29.79 -4.65 23.35
CA ASP A 321 -30.46 -5.42 24.40
C ASP A 321 -30.29 -6.92 24.18
N GLN A 322 -30.29 -7.41 22.94
CA GLN A 322 -30.13 -8.85 22.64
C GLN A 322 -28.68 -9.33 22.75
N ALA A 323 -27.70 -8.42 22.64
CA ALA A 323 -26.29 -8.77 22.82
C ALA A 323 -25.96 -9.02 24.30
N TYR A 324 -26.62 -8.29 25.21
CA TYR A 324 -26.47 -8.49 26.66
C TYR A 324 -27.03 -9.86 27.09
N ASP A 325 -28.25 -10.19 26.67
CA ASP A 325 -28.89 -11.46 27.07
C ASP A 325 -28.13 -12.69 26.55
N ARG A 326 -27.52 -12.59 25.36
CA ARG A 326 -26.70 -13.66 24.77
C ARG A 326 -25.36 -13.85 25.49
N ILE A 327 -24.74 -12.79 25.99
CA ILE A 327 -23.47 -12.86 26.73
C ILE A 327 -23.69 -13.38 28.15
N PHE A 328 -24.81 -13.02 28.78
CA PHE A 328 -25.09 -13.40 30.17
C PHE A 328 -25.97 -14.65 30.31
N GLY A 329 -26.42 -15.24 29.19
CA GLY A 329 -27.20 -16.48 29.21
C GLY A 329 -28.54 -16.33 29.93
N LEU A 330 -29.09 -15.11 29.99
CA LEU A 330 -30.39 -14.82 30.56
C LEU A 330 -31.46 -15.14 29.52
N THR A 331 -31.59 -16.40 29.16
CA THR A 331 -32.81 -16.86 28.49
C THR A 331 -33.87 -16.97 29.58
N ASP A 332 -34.83 -16.05 29.58
CA ASP A 332 -35.96 -16.02 30.50
C ASP A 332 -36.61 -17.41 30.60
N TYR A 333 -36.55 -18.00 31.79
CA TYR A 333 -37.40 -19.13 32.16
C TYR A 333 -38.83 -18.59 32.28
N THR A 334 -39.65 -18.84 31.26
CA THR A 334 -41.10 -18.76 31.35
C THR A 334 -41.71 -20.15 31.37
#